data_AF-A0A9E2B5F4-F1
#
_entry.id   AF-A0A9E2B5F4-F1
#
_cell.length_a   1.000
_cell.length_b   1.000
_cell.length_c   1.000
_cell.angle_alpha   90.00
_cell.angle_beta   90.00
_cell.angle_gamma   90.00
#
_symmetry.space_group_name_H-M   'P 1'
#
loop_
_entity.id
_entity.type
_entity.pdbx_description
1 polymer ?
#
loop_
_entity_poly.entity_id
_entity_poly.type
_entity_poly.pdbx_seq_one_letter_code
_entity_poly.pdbx_strand_id
1 'polypeptide(L)'
;MIINPLKRVYLALESWFNISFGTEWNPLYHLGTLSFFLFWIILVSGIYLFIPFHGSLDGAHASVEYITHDQWYAAGVMRSLHRYASDAVIITVLLHLFKEFASGRYRGFRWFSWVTGIPNLWMVVTIGITGYWLVWDEMAQYIAVGTAQLMDALPIFSGAMTRNFVSGGMTDRFFILIEFLHLLGQPMLLLFMLWLHVKRLSNVNINPPRGLAAGTFLALLALSLYAPAVSHAPANLGMVPREIRIDWFYLNVYPLLEVWPAGQVWILTISVTLLLMILPWLLPKKDGPKAVVDLDHCNGCGLCFDDCPFDAISVQARTDGARYEHEVVVNPSLCGACGICAGSCPASNPFRTPRGELKTGIDMPQLPVDEMRRLTRETIDAMNGDLKIIVFGCEHGLNVERLDSDDTRGIKLICSGMLPPTLVEYALKQGADGVMVTGCRHNDCYFRFGNRWTRMRFDGERKPSLRGRAERDRIRMHGAAEPDKHDIDEDLDDFRKHLLTLNQKAEAVAVETD
;
A
#
# COMPACT_ATOMS: atom_id res chain seq x y z
N MET A 1 18.87 1.84 -15.01
CA MET A 1 18.68 2.37 -13.63
C MET A 1 19.03 1.24 -12.66
N ILE A 2 20.07 1.39 -11.81
CA ILE A 2 20.47 0.32 -10.86
C ILE A 2 19.34 0.18 -9.82
N ILE A 3 18.64 -0.95 -9.86
CA ILE A 3 17.59 -1.27 -8.90
C ILE A 3 18.25 -1.36 -7.52
N ASN A 4 17.70 -0.66 -6.52
CA ASN A 4 18.13 -0.78 -5.12
C ASN A 4 18.22 -2.28 -4.75
N PRO A 5 19.37 -2.78 -4.23
CA PRO A 5 19.51 -4.19 -3.87
C PRO A 5 18.40 -4.67 -2.93
N LEU A 6 17.94 -3.81 -2.00
CA LEU A 6 16.83 -4.12 -1.11
C LEU A 6 15.51 -4.31 -1.87
N LYS A 7 15.24 -3.47 -2.87
CA LYS A 7 14.06 -3.62 -3.74
C LYS A 7 14.12 -4.94 -4.51
N ARG A 8 15.31 -5.35 -4.97
CA ARG A 8 15.48 -6.60 -5.71
C ARG A 8 15.20 -7.82 -4.83
N VAL A 9 15.72 -7.83 -3.61
CA VAL A 9 15.45 -8.90 -2.63
C VAL A 9 13.97 -8.97 -2.30
N TYR A 10 13.33 -7.82 -2.06
CA TYR A 10 11.90 -7.77 -1.79
C TYR A 10 11.06 -8.26 -2.98
N LEU A 11 11.38 -7.87 -4.21
CA LEU A 11 10.68 -8.36 -5.40
C LEU A 11 10.87 -9.87 -5.62
N ALA A 12 12.03 -10.43 -5.26
CA ALA A 12 12.26 -11.87 -5.30
C ALA A 12 11.42 -12.61 -4.24
N LEU A 13 11.31 -12.05 -3.03
CA LEU A 13 10.42 -12.57 -2.00
C LEU A 13 8.96 -12.53 -2.47
N GLU A 14 8.52 -11.43 -3.09
CA GLU A 14 7.19 -11.35 -3.68
C GLU A 14 6.94 -12.40 -4.77
N SER A 15 7.91 -12.63 -5.66
CA SER A 15 7.81 -13.69 -6.67
C SER A 15 7.66 -15.06 -6.03
N TRP A 16 8.39 -15.35 -4.96
CA TRP A 16 8.26 -16.61 -4.25
C TRP A 16 6.88 -16.79 -3.62
N PHE A 17 6.32 -15.74 -3.00
CA PHE A 17 4.94 -15.79 -2.49
C PHE A 17 3.88 -15.93 -3.59
N ASN A 18 4.12 -15.37 -4.79
CA ASN A 18 3.20 -15.54 -5.92
C ASN A 18 3.07 -17.01 -6.35
N ILE A 19 4.12 -17.83 -6.20
CA ILE A 19 4.06 -19.26 -6.53
C ILE A 19 3.07 -19.98 -5.60
N SER A 20 3.07 -19.64 -4.30
CA SER A 20 2.25 -20.32 -3.29
C SER A 20 0.83 -19.79 -3.18
N PHE A 21 0.63 -18.47 -3.35
CA PHE A 21 -0.66 -17.80 -3.11
C PHE A 21 -1.33 -17.25 -4.38
N GLY A 22 -0.65 -17.31 -5.53
CA GLY A 22 -1.06 -16.60 -6.74
C GLY A 22 -0.92 -15.08 -6.60
N THR A 23 -1.21 -14.36 -7.69
CA THR A 23 -1.07 -12.90 -7.76
C THR A 23 -2.19 -12.12 -7.05
N GLU A 24 -3.35 -12.75 -6.85
CA GLU A 24 -4.49 -12.11 -6.20
C GLU A 24 -4.37 -12.15 -4.67
N TRP A 25 -3.96 -13.28 -4.09
CA TRP A 25 -3.98 -13.51 -2.65
C TRP A 25 -2.60 -13.39 -1.99
N ASN A 26 -1.57 -12.97 -2.71
CA ASN A 26 -0.26 -12.73 -2.13
C ASN A 26 -0.36 -11.68 -0.99
N PRO A 27 -0.04 -12.04 0.27
CA PRO A 27 -0.17 -11.15 1.43
C PRO A 27 0.75 -9.92 1.35
N LEU A 28 1.88 -10.01 0.64
CA LEU A 28 2.86 -8.92 0.52
C LEU A 28 2.30 -7.73 -0.29
N TYR A 29 1.30 -7.96 -1.15
CA TYR A 29 0.59 -6.86 -1.83
C TYR A 29 -0.37 -6.12 -0.90
N HIS A 30 -0.92 -6.83 0.09
CA HIS A 30 -2.03 -6.38 0.92
C HIS A 30 -1.63 -6.06 2.37
N LEU A 31 -0.34 -5.85 2.68
CA LEU A 31 0.14 -5.66 4.06
C LEU A 31 -0.59 -4.54 4.84
N GLY A 32 -0.91 -3.43 4.17
CA GLY A 32 -1.66 -2.32 4.79
C GLY A 32 -3.11 -2.68 5.12
N THR A 33 -3.82 -3.30 4.17
CA THR A 33 -5.22 -3.74 4.39
C THR A 33 -5.31 -4.93 5.34
N LEU A 34 -4.31 -5.80 5.33
CA LEU A 34 -4.20 -6.92 6.27
C LEU A 34 -3.99 -6.41 7.70
N SER A 35 -3.16 -5.39 7.91
CA SER A 35 -2.98 -4.75 9.22
C SER A 35 -4.30 -4.16 9.73
N PHE A 36 -5.09 -3.51 8.86
CA PHE A 36 -6.39 -2.97 9.22
C PHE A 36 -7.42 -4.07 9.54
N PHE A 37 -7.42 -5.17 8.78
CA PHE A 37 -8.27 -6.33 9.03
C PHE A 37 -7.94 -7.02 10.36
N LEU A 38 -6.66 -7.22 10.64
CA LEU A 38 -6.21 -7.79 11.91
C LEU A 38 -6.55 -6.87 13.09
N PHE A 39 -6.44 -5.55 12.93
CA PHE A 39 -6.93 -4.59 13.92
C PHE A 39 -8.43 -4.78 14.23
N TRP A 40 -9.28 -5.02 13.23
CA TRP A 40 -10.69 -5.33 13.47
C TRP A 40 -10.90 -6.64 14.23
N ILE A 41 -10.10 -7.68 13.92
CA ILE A 41 -10.13 -8.94 14.69
C ILE A 41 -9.81 -8.66 16.16
N ILE A 42 -8.74 -7.91 16.43
CA ILE A 42 -8.33 -7.53 17.79
C ILE A 42 -9.42 -6.71 18.48
N LEU A 43 -9.99 -5.71 17.81
CA LEU A 43 -11.02 -4.86 18.39
C LEU A 43 -12.28 -5.65 18.79
N VAL A 44 -12.78 -6.50 17.89
CA VAL A 44 -13.98 -7.31 18.15
C VAL A 44 -13.72 -8.37 19.22
N SER A 45 -12.58 -9.06 19.13
CA SER A 45 -12.19 -10.06 20.14
C SER A 45 -11.96 -9.43 21.51
N GLY A 46 -11.39 -8.22 21.57
CA GLY A 46 -11.16 -7.48 22.81
C GLY A 46 -12.47 -7.06 23.50
N ILE A 47 -13.43 -6.54 22.73
CA ILE A 47 -14.77 -6.22 23.24
C ILE A 47 -15.46 -7.47 23.81
N TYR A 48 -15.30 -8.62 23.16
CA TYR A 48 -15.85 -9.88 23.66
C TYR A 48 -15.17 -10.32 24.97
N LEU A 49 -13.83 -10.27 25.04
CA LEU A 49 -13.06 -10.67 26.21
C LEU A 49 -13.29 -9.75 27.41
N PHE A 50 -13.69 -8.50 27.19
CA PHE A 50 -14.07 -7.58 28.26
C PHE A 50 -15.30 -8.05 29.06
N ILE A 51 -16.21 -8.83 28.46
CA ILE A 51 -17.45 -9.29 29.13
C ILE A 51 -17.15 -10.13 30.39
N PRO A 52 -16.30 -11.18 30.33
CA PRO A 52 -15.91 -11.96 31.51
C PRO A 52 -14.73 -11.37 32.31
N PHE A 53 -14.11 -10.28 31.87
CA PHE A 53 -12.91 -9.72 32.51
C PHE A 53 -13.25 -8.90 33.75
N HIS A 54 -12.45 -9.03 34.81
CA HIS A 54 -12.62 -8.27 36.05
C HIS A 54 -11.49 -7.25 36.22
N GLY A 55 -11.81 -5.96 36.04
CA GLY A 55 -10.90 -4.81 36.15
C GLY A 55 -10.42 -4.44 37.55
N SER A 56 -10.01 -5.41 38.37
CA SER A 56 -9.47 -5.21 39.73
C SER A 56 -8.14 -5.92 39.90
N LEU A 57 -7.26 -5.43 40.77
CA LEU A 57 -5.93 -6.01 40.95
C LEU A 57 -5.96 -7.47 41.42
N ASP A 58 -6.89 -7.79 42.32
CA ASP A 58 -7.05 -9.14 42.86
C ASP A 58 -7.80 -10.07 41.89
N GLY A 59 -8.63 -9.51 41.00
CA GLY A 59 -9.50 -10.27 40.10
C GLY A 59 -8.99 -10.43 38.68
N ALA A 60 -8.05 -9.61 38.22
CA ALA A 60 -7.61 -9.57 36.82
C ALA A 60 -7.02 -10.91 36.38
N HIS A 61 -5.95 -11.37 37.06
CA HIS A 61 -5.30 -12.65 36.74
C HIS A 61 -6.27 -13.83 36.82
N ALA A 62 -7.06 -13.91 37.90
CA ALA A 62 -8.06 -14.96 38.09
C ALA A 62 -9.13 -14.99 36.98
N SER A 63 -9.58 -13.81 36.50
CA SER A 63 -10.54 -13.72 35.40
C SER A 63 -9.95 -14.20 34.07
N VAL A 64 -8.66 -13.94 33.82
CA VAL A 64 -7.95 -14.41 32.63
C VAL A 64 -7.72 -15.92 32.67
N GLU A 65 -7.43 -16.48 33.84
CA GLU A 65 -7.34 -17.93 34.03
C GLU A 65 -8.68 -18.62 33.85
N TYR A 66 -9.78 -18.03 34.35
CA TYR A 66 -11.14 -18.52 34.09
C TYR A 66 -11.48 -18.53 32.59
N ILE A 67 -11.14 -17.45 31.86
CA ILE A 67 -11.29 -17.38 30.40
C ILE A 67 -10.51 -18.51 29.71
N THR A 68 -9.28 -18.78 30.18
CA THR A 68 -8.35 -19.72 29.56
C THR A 68 -8.72 -21.18 29.82
N HIS A 69 -9.13 -21.51 31.05
CA HIS A 69 -9.33 -22.89 31.49
C HIS A 69 -10.81 -23.29 31.57
N ASP A 70 -11.66 -22.48 32.19
CA ASP A 70 -13.08 -22.80 32.41
C ASP A 70 -13.95 -22.50 31.17
N GLN A 71 -13.61 -21.46 30.41
CA GLN A 71 -14.28 -21.10 29.14
C GLN A 71 -13.39 -21.33 27.91
N TRP A 72 -12.55 -22.36 27.96
CA TRP A 72 -11.55 -22.65 26.93
C TRP A 72 -12.13 -22.71 25.50
N TYR A 73 -13.34 -23.26 25.33
CA TYR A 73 -13.97 -23.53 24.02
C TYR A 73 -14.39 -22.26 23.25
N ALA A 74 -14.63 -21.15 23.95
CA ALA A 74 -15.08 -19.89 23.34
C ALA A 74 -14.17 -18.74 23.73
N ALA A 75 -14.19 -18.34 25.00
CA ALA A 75 -13.39 -17.21 25.49
C ALA A 75 -11.89 -17.52 25.46
N GLY A 76 -11.47 -18.77 25.73
CA GLY A 76 -10.06 -19.17 25.61
C GLY A 76 -9.54 -19.14 24.17
N VAL A 77 -10.33 -19.64 23.21
CA VAL A 77 -10.01 -19.50 21.78
C VAL A 77 -9.97 -18.03 21.37
N MET A 78 -10.91 -17.21 21.84
CA MET A 78 -10.95 -15.79 21.54
C MET A 78 -9.74 -15.05 22.12
N ARG A 79 -9.29 -15.41 23.34
CA ARG A 79 -8.06 -14.88 23.96
C ARG A 79 -6.84 -15.21 23.12
N SER A 80 -6.73 -16.45 22.68
CA SER A 80 -5.63 -16.90 21.82
C SER A 80 -5.67 -16.18 20.46
N LEU A 81 -6.86 -16.01 19.88
CA LEU A 81 -7.05 -15.27 18.63
C LEU A 81 -6.66 -13.79 18.79
N HIS A 82 -7.07 -13.14 19.88
CA HIS A 82 -6.70 -11.77 20.19
C HIS A 82 -5.18 -11.62 20.30
N ARG A 83 -4.52 -12.53 21.03
CA ARG A 83 -3.06 -12.58 21.20
C ARG A 83 -2.33 -12.74 19.87
N TYR A 84 -2.68 -13.75 19.08
CA TYR A 84 -2.02 -14.03 17.80
C TYR A 84 -2.32 -12.99 16.72
N ALA A 85 -3.53 -12.42 16.72
CA ALA A 85 -3.85 -11.30 15.83
C ALA A 85 -3.01 -10.07 16.19
N SER A 86 -2.76 -9.81 17.48
CA SER A 86 -1.87 -8.73 17.95
C SER A 86 -0.45 -8.90 17.40
N ASP A 87 0.12 -10.10 17.50
CA ASP A 87 1.45 -10.40 16.93
C ASP A 87 1.48 -10.23 15.42
N ALA A 88 0.44 -10.73 14.74
CA ALA A 88 0.31 -10.61 13.30
C ALA A 88 0.26 -9.14 12.86
N VAL A 89 -0.40 -8.24 13.60
CA VAL A 89 -0.42 -6.79 13.26
C VAL A 89 0.98 -6.21 13.30
N ILE A 90 1.79 -6.49 14.32
CA ILE A 90 3.16 -5.97 14.39
C ILE A 90 3.97 -6.47 13.20
N ILE A 91 3.88 -7.77 12.90
CA ILE A 91 4.59 -8.35 11.75
C ILE A 91 4.15 -7.66 10.45
N THR A 92 2.85 -7.50 10.20
CA THR A 92 2.35 -6.89 8.96
C THR A 92 2.69 -5.40 8.87
N VAL A 93 2.68 -4.67 9.98
CA VAL A 93 3.07 -3.25 10.03
C VAL A 93 4.57 -3.09 9.77
N LEU A 94 5.43 -3.93 10.36
CA LEU A 94 6.87 -3.89 10.11
C LEU A 94 7.20 -4.27 8.66
N LEU A 95 6.54 -5.29 8.11
CA LEU A 95 6.66 -5.65 6.70
C LEU A 95 6.14 -4.54 5.79
N HIS A 96 5.05 -3.85 6.16
CA HIS A 96 4.52 -2.71 5.42
C HIS A 96 5.53 -1.55 5.40
N LEU A 97 6.10 -1.21 6.56
CA LEU A 97 7.16 -0.19 6.68
C LEU A 97 8.38 -0.55 5.80
N PHE A 98 8.82 -1.81 5.86
CA PHE A 98 9.95 -2.31 5.06
C PHE A 98 9.66 -2.26 3.56
N LYS A 99 8.47 -2.70 3.12
CA LYS A 99 8.04 -2.64 1.71
C LYS A 99 8.09 -1.23 1.17
N GLU A 100 7.51 -0.26 1.88
CA GLU A 100 7.46 1.13 1.44
C GLU A 100 8.86 1.77 1.45
N PHE A 101 9.72 1.39 2.41
CA PHE A 101 11.13 1.78 2.44
C PHE A 101 11.92 1.20 1.24
N ALA A 102 11.88 -0.12 1.04
CA ALA A 102 12.60 -0.81 -0.02
C ALA A 102 12.17 -0.34 -1.42
N SER A 103 10.88 -0.04 -1.58
CA SER A 103 10.30 0.48 -2.82
C SER A 103 10.56 1.97 -3.04
N GLY A 104 11.13 2.68 -2.05
CA GLY A 104 11.37 4.12 -2.10
C GLY A 104 10.08 4.96 -2.06
N ARG A 105 8.97 4.39 -1.59
CA ARG A 105 7.61 4.97 -1.56
C ARG A 105 7.37 5.85 -0.31
N TYR A 106 8.42 6.32 0.32
CA TYR A 106 8.36 7.21 1.49
C TYR A 106 8.77 8.66 1.20
N ARG A 107 9.22 8.94 -0.03
CA ARG A 107 9.77 10.23 -0.46
C ARG A 107 8.81 10.94 -1.42
N GLY A 108 9.11 12.20 -1.75
CA GLY A 108 8.32 12.98 -2.70
C GLY A 108 6.91 13.22 -2.17
N PHE A 109 5.90 13.19 -3.04
CA PHE A 109 4.49 13.40 -2.67
C PHE A 109 3.93 12.45 -1.57
N ARG A 110 4.60 11.32 -1.28
CA ARG A 110 4.20 10.33 -0.25
C ARG A 110 4.78 10.56 1.15
N TRP A 111 5.61 11.58 1.34
CA TRP A 111 6.23 11.86 2.65
C TRP A 111 5.20 11.94 3.78
N PHE A 112 4.00 12.47 3.50
CA PHE A 112 2.94 12.66 4.48
C PHE A 112 2.44 11.33 5.06
N SER A 113 2.15 10.34 4.21
CA SER A 113 1.73 9.01 4.68
C SER A 113 2.83 8.33 5.48
N TRP A 114 4.10 8.46 5.07
CA TRP A 114 5.22 7.91 5.84
C TRP A 114 5.30 8.51 7.26
N VAL A 115 5.32 9.85 7.35
CA VAL A 115 5.47 10.58 8.61
C VAL A 115 4.29 10.37 9.54
N THR A 116 3.07 10.30 9.02
CA THR A 116 1.89 9.95 9.81
C THR A 116 1.84 8.47 10.19
N GLY A 117 2.52 7.59 9.45
CA GLY A 117 2.62 6.16 9.75
C GLY A 117 3.49 5.85 10.97
N ILE A 118 4.52 6.66 11.25
CA ILE A 118 5.43 6.41 12.39
C ILE A 118 4.71 6.55 13.75
N PRO A 119 3.87 7.58 14.02
CA PRO A 119 3.03 7.60 15.21
C PRO A 119 2.05 6.42 15.30
N ASN A 120 1.51 5.94 14.18
CA ASN A 120 0.64 4.75 14.16
C ASN A 120 1.39 3.50 14.64
N LEU A 121 2.65 3.30 14.22
CA LEU A 121 3.50 2.20 14.71
C LEU A 121 3.62 2.23 16.24
N TRP A 122 3.95 3.39 16.80
CA TRP A 122 4.05 3.56 18.26
C TRP A 122 2.72 3.39 18.98
N MET A 123 1.61 3.80 18.36
CA MET A 123 0.28 3.59 18.93
C MET A 123 -0.05 2.09 19.03
N VAL A 124 0.23 1.31 17.98
CA VAL A 124 0.05 -0.16 17.99
C VAL A 124 0.92 -0.83 19.06
N VAL A 125 2.20 -0.43 19.18
CA VAL A 125 3.10 -0.94 20.21
C VAL A 125 2.57 -0.60 21.62
N THR A 126 2.11 0.63 21.83
CA THR A 126 1.59 1.09 23.13
C THR A 126 0.29 0.38 23.50
N ILE A 127 -0.60 0.12 22.53
CA ILE A 127 -1.82 -0.69 22.74
C ILE A 127 -1.46 -2.11 23.16
N GLY A 128 -0.46 -2.73 22.51
CA GLY A 128 0.01 -4.05 22.90
C GLY A 128 0.56 -4.07 24.32
N ILE A 129 1.41 -3.10 24.68
CA ILE A 129 1.96 -2.96 26.03
C ILE A 129 0.85 -2.83 27.08
N THR A 130 -0.15 -1.96 26.87
CA THR A 130 -1.27 -1.83 27.82
C THR A 130 -2.12 -3.10 27.90
N GLY A 131 -2.26 -3.84 26.80
CA GLY A 131 -2.96 -5.13 26.79
C GLY A 131 -2.24 -6.19 27.63
N TYR A 132 -0.90 -6.23 27.56
CA TYR A 132 -0.08 -7.10 28.41
C TYR A 132 -0.28 -6.80 29.90
N TRP A 133 -0.48 -5.54 30.28
CA TRP A 133 -0.69 -5.17 31.68
C TRP A 133 -1.97 -5.75 32.25
N LEU A 134 -3.02 -5.89 31.43
CA LEU A 134 -4.32 -6.38 31.89
C LEU A 134 -4.32 -7.86 32.28
N VAL A 135 -3.32 -8.64 31.81
CA VAL A 135 -3.17 -10.06 32.19
C VAL A 135 -2.75 -10.20 33.67
N TRP A 136 -2.02 -9.22 34.19
CA TRP A 136 -1.55 -9.15 35.58
C TRP A 136 -0.78 -10.39 36.06
N ASP A 137 0.05 -10.96 35.19
CA ASP A 137 0.99 -12.04 35.49
C ASP A 137 2.43 -11.53 35.69
N GLU A 138 3.40 -12.43 35.95
CA GLU A 138 4.82 -12.07 36.12
C GLU A 138 5.39 -11.27 34.94
N MET A 139 4.94 -11.57 33.71
CA MET A 139 5.32 -10.82 32.50
C MET A 139 4.75 -9.40 32.55
N ALA A 140 3.47 -9.26 32.85
CA ALA A 140 2.81 -7.97 33.02
C ALA A 140 3.54 -7.10 34.06
N GLN A 141 3.95 -7.69 35.19
CA GLN A 141 4.73 -6.99 36.21
C GLN A 141 6.07 -6.48 35.68
N TYR A 142 6.85 -7.33 35.00
CA TYR A 142 8.15 -6.94 34.43
C TYR A 142 8.00 -5.78 33.45
N ILE A 143 7.02 -5.89 32.53
CA ILE A 143 6.73 -4.85 31.56
C ILE A 143 6.31 -3.57 32.28
N ALA A 144 5.36 -3.66 33.22
CA ALA A 144 4.79 -2.48 33.86
C ALA A 144 5.80 -1.70 34.70
N VAL A 145 6.65 -2.41 35.46
CA VAL A 145 7.76 -1.80 36.20
C VAL A 145 8.78 -1.20 35.23
N GLY A 146 9.15 -1.89 34.15
CA GLY A 146 10.07 -1.38 33.14
C GLY A 146 9.53 -0.12 32.42
N THR A 147 8.24 -0.09 32.09
CA THR A 147 7.60 1.08 31.49
C THR A 147 7.58 2.24 32.48
N ALA A 148 7.32 1.96 33.77
CA ALA A 148 7.33 2.98 34.81
C ALA A 148 8.72 3.64 34.96
N GLN A 149 9.78 2.83 34.94
CA GLN A 149 11.16 3.30 34.93
C GLN A 149 11.46 4.15 33.69
N LEU A 150 10.99 3.73 32.50
CA LEU A 150 11.11 4.53 31.28
C LEU A 150 10.37 5.87 31.40
N MET A 151 9.12 5.87 31.85
CA MET A 151 8.33 7.09 32.00
C MET A 151 8.97 8.07 32.97
N ASP A 152 9.45 7.60 34.13
CA ASP A 152 10.06 8.46 35.14
C ASP A 152 11.43 9.03 34.75
N ALA A 153 12.10 8.44 33.75
CA ALA A 153 13.30 9.02 33.16
C ALA A 153 12.99 10.31 32.35
N LEU A 154 11.73 10.52 31.95
CA LEU A 154 11.31 11.76 31.31
C LEU A 154 11.06 12.86 32.37
N PRO A 155 11.46 14.11 32.13
CA PRO A 155 11.31 15.20 33.10
C PRO A 155 9.87 15.47 33.58
N ILE A 156 8.88 15.04 32.78
CA ILE A 156 7.45 15.29 33.03
C ILE A 156 6.91 14.42 34.18
N PHE A 157 7.38 13.18 34.33
CA PHE A 157 6.79 12.21 35.26
C PHE A 157 7.49 12.15 36.63
N SER A 158 8.78 12.53 36.72
CA SER A 158 9.51 12.76 37.99
C SER A 158 9.21 11.77 39.14
N GLY A 159 9.23 10.46 38.83
CA GLY A 159 9.01 9.40 39.83
C GLY A 159 7.53 9.06 40.08
N ALA A 160 6.58 9.72 39.42
CA ALA A 160 5.16 9.51 39.63
C ALA A 160 4.69 8.14 39.15
N MET A 161 5.32 7.59 38.12
CA MET A 161 4.90 6.31 37.56
C MET A 161 5.37 5.15 38.43
N THR A 162 6.65 5.11 38.82
CA THR A 162 7.25 4.04 39.63
C THR A 162 6.64 3.98 41.02
N ARG A 163 6.18 5.12 41.59
CA ARG A 163 5.46 5.13 42.87
C ARG A 163 4.20 4.26 42.88
N ASN A 164 3.54 4.06 41.74
CA ASN A 164 2.39 3.16 41.65
C ASN A 164 2.79 1.68 41.77
N PHE A 165 4.07 1.33 41.60
CA PHE A 165 4.55 -0.05 41.61
C PHE A 165 5.37 -0.40 42.86
N VAL A 166 5.54 0.55 43.79
CA VAL A 166 6.27 0.36 45.05
C VAL A 166 5.28 0.34 46.23
N SER A 167 5.46 -0.61 47.14
CA SER A 167 4.81 -0.70 48.47
C SER A 167 3.30 -0.39 48.48
N GLY A 168 2.48 -1.18 47.76
CA GLY A 168 1.02 -1.05 47.80
C GLY A 168 0.46 0.22 47.14
N GLY A 169 1.27 0.94 46.35
CA GLY A 169 0.85 2.16 45.66
C GLY A 169 -0.11 1.94 44.49
N MET A 170 -0.23 0.70 43.97
CA MET A 170 -1.16 0.43 42.88
C MET A 170 -2.60 0.40 43.39
N THR A 171 -3.48 1.15 42.73
CA THR A 171 -4.90 1.22 43.08
C THR A 171 -5.75 0.65 41.95
N ASP A 172 -6.91 0.07 42.29
CA ASP A 172 -7.89 -0.37 41.30
C ASP A 172 -8.28 0.76 40.33
N ARG A 173 -8.32 2.00 40.81
CA ARG A 173 -8.60 3.18 39.97
C ARG A 173 -7.58 3.36 38.85
N PHE A 174 -6.30 3.15 39.15
CA PHE A 174 -5.24 3.22 38.14
C PHE A 174 -5.36 2.04 37.15
N PHE A 175 -5.66 0.84 37.64
CA PHE A 175 -5.87 -0.33 36.78
C PHE A 175 -7.04 -0.14 35.82
N ILE A 176 -8.19 0.35 36.31
CA ILE A 176 -9.38 0.70 35.50
C ILE A 176 -9.06 1.79 34.46
N LEU A 177 -8.20 2.75 34.78
CA LEU A 177 -7.76 3.76 33.80
C LEU A 177 -6.97 3.11 32.65
N ILE A 178 -6.06 2.18 32.96
CA ILE A 178 -5.29 1.45 31.94
C ILE A 178 -6.21 0.56 31.10
N GLU A 179 -7.17 -0.11 31.72
CA GLU A 179 -8.20 -0.89 31.05
C GLU A 179 -9.04 -0.03 30.09
N PHE A 180 -9.55 1.12 30.54
CA PHE A 180 -10.29 2.06 29.69
C PHE A 180 -9.43 2.59 28.53
N LEU A 181 -8.16 2.90 28.81
CA LEU A 181 -7.21 3.37 27.81
C LEU A 181 -6.96 2.29 26.75
N HIS A 182 -6.78 1.02 27.14
CA HIS A 182 -6.58 -0.09 26.22
C HIS A 182 -7.84 -0.42 25.41
N LEU A 183 -9.00 -0.48 26.06
CA LEU A 183 -10.26 -0.91 25.43
C LEU A 183 -10.83 0.13 24.46
N LEU A 184 -10.87 1.41 24.85
CA LEU A 184 -11.56 2.46 24.08
C LEU A 184 -10.65 3.62 23.72
N GLY A 185 -9.82 4.10 24.64
CA GLY A 185 -9.02 5.31 24.44
C GLY A 185 -8.03 5.21 23.27
N GLN A 186 -7.12 4.25 23.32
CA GLN A 186 -6.07 4.05 22.33
C GLN A 186 -6.61 3.52 20.99
N PRO A 187 -7.55 2.55 20.93
CA PRO A 187 -8.10 2.11 19.65
C PRO A 187 -8.85 3.22 18.90
N MET A 188 -9.60 4.08 19.60
CA MET A 188 -10.27 5.23 18.97
C MET A 188 -9.26 6.25 18.44
N LEU A 189 -8.20 6.51 19.21
CA LEU A 189 -7.12 7.39 18.76
C LEU A 189 -6.37 6.80 17.55
N LEU A 190 -6.13 5.48 17.54
CA LEU A 190 -5.53 4.78 16.41
C LEU A 190 -6.41 4.90 15.16
N LEU A 191 -7.73 4.72 15.27
CA LEU A 191 -8.64 4.92 14.14
C LEU A 191 -8.55 6.34 13.55
N PHE A 192 -8.47 7.37 14.40
CA PHE A 192 -8.27 8.74 13.95
C PHE A 192 -6.91 8.95 13.27
N MET A 193 -5.84 8.38 13.82
CA MET A 193 -4.49 8.43 13.22
C MET A 193 -4.40 7.66 11.90
N LEU A 194 -5.12 6.55 11.75
CA LEU A 194 -5.23 5.79 10.51
C LEU A 194 -6.01 6.58 9.45
N TRP A 195 -7.09 7.28 9.83
CA TRP A 195 -7.77 8.21 8.92
C TRP A 195 -6.81 9.29 8.42
N LEU A 196 -6.03 9.92 9.31
CA LEU A 196 -5.00 10.88 8.90
C LEU A 196 -3.98 10.27 7.95
N HIS A 197 -3.53 9.05 8.22
CA HIS A 197 -2.52 8.35 7.42
C HIS A 197 -2.93 8.14 5.96
N VAL A 198 -4.22 7.86 5.72
CA VAL A 198 -4.76 7.59 4.38
C VAL A 198 -5.49 8.79 3.76
N LYS A 199 -5.62 9.92 4.46
CA LYS A 199 -6.43 11.08 4.03
C LYS A 199 -6.09 11.64 2.63
N ARG A 200 -4.82 11.54 2.21
CA ARG A 200 -4.37 12.04 0.88
C ARG A 200 -4.54 11.02 -0.25
N LEU A 201 -5.20 9.90 0.02
CA LEU A 201 -5.39 8.81 -0.92
C LEU A 201 -6.89 8.74 -1.27
N SER A 202 -7.19 8.80 -2.57
CA SER A 202 -8.57 8.60 -3.05
C SER A 202 -8.89 7.11 -3.11
N ASN A 203 -10.17 6.69 -2.98
CA ASN A 203 -10.58 5.30 -3.18
C ASN A 203 -9.73 4.27 -2.41
N VAL A 204 -9.43 4.53 -1.13
CA VAL A 204 -8.65 3.62 -0.29
C VAL A 204 -9.45 2.34 -0.07
N ASN A 205 -8.88 1.20 -0.48
CA ASN A 205 -9.40 -0.07 -0.03
C ASN A 205 -8.81 -0.36 1.35
N ILE A 206 -9.67 -0.60 2.34
CA ILE A 206 -9.28 -0.92 3.72
C ILE A 206 -9.38 -2.43 4.01
N ASN A 207 -9.98 -3.20 3.11
CA ASN A 207 -10.19 -4.63 3.29
C ASN A 207 -9.34 -5.44 2.30
N PRO A 208 -8.64 -6.49 2.76
CA PRO A 208 -7.94 -7.40 1.87
C PRO A 208 -8.96 -8.21 1.03
N PRO A 209 -8.52 -8.86 -0.07
CA PRO A 209 -9.37 -9.78 -0.82
C PRO A 209 -10.02 -10.81 0.10
N ARG A 210 -11.29 -11.16 -0.15
CA ARG A 210 -12.07 -12.03 0.74
C ARG A 210 -11.41 -13.39 1.00
N GLY A 211 -10.78 -13.97 -0.02
CA GLY A 211 -10.04 -15.23 0.10
C GLY A 211 -8.86 -15.13 1.06
N LEU A 212 -8.06 -14.06 0.95
CA LEU A 212 -6.95 -13.80 1.86
C LEU A 212 -7.45 -13.52 3.28
N ALA A 213 -8.50 -12.72 3.44
CA ALA A 213 -9.08 -12.42 4.75
C ALA A 213 -9.55 -13.69 5.47
N ALA A 214 -10.32 -14.53 4.78
CA ALA A 214 -10.80 -15.81 5.31
C ALA A 214 -9.64 -16.77 5.61
N GLY A 215 -8.66 -16.87 4.72
CA GLY A 215 -7.47 -17.69 4.92
C GLY A 215 -6.67 -17.28 6.14
N THR A 216 -6.40 -15.97 6.32
CA THR A 216 -5.72 -15.46 7.51
C THR A 216 -6.52 -15.70 8.78
N PHE A 217 -7.83 -15.44 8.77
CA PHE A 217 -8.68 -15.68 9.94
C PHE A 217 -8.71 -17.16 10.34
N LEU A 218 -8.90 -18.06 9.38
CA LEU A 218 -8.90 -19.51 9.64
C LEU A 218 -7.54 -20.02 10.10
N ALA A 219 -6.43 -19.49 9.56
CA ALA A 219 -5.09 -19.84 10.00
C ALA A 219 -4.83 -19.41 11.45
N LEU A 220 -5.25 -18.20 11.82
CA LEU A 220 -5.15 -17.72 13.21
C LEU A 220 -6.05 -18.53 14.15
N LEU A 221 -7.27 -18.87 13.72
CA LEU A 221 -8.18 -19.70 14.50
C LEU A 221 -7.62 -21.12 14.72
N ALA A 222 -7.04 -21.72 13.68
CA ALA A 222 -6.38 -23.02 13.77
C ALA A 222 -5.17 -22.96 14.71
N LEU A 223 -4.37 -21.90 14.63
CA LEU A 223 -3.26 -21.66 15.55
C LEU A 223 -3.75 -21.52 17.00
N SER A 224 -4.82 -20.76 17.23
CA SER A 224 -5.45 -20.59 18.55
C SER A 224 -5.94 -21.89 19.17
N LEU A 225 -6.39 -22.85 18.34
CA LEU A 225 -6.83 -24.17 18.79
C LEU A 225 -5.64 -25.11 19.04
N TYR A 226 -4.61 -25.03 18.20
CA TYR A 226 -3.42 -25.89 18.28
C TYR A 226 -2.49 -25.50 19.43
N ALA A 227 -2.29 -24.19 19.62
CA ALA A 227 -1.44 -23.60 20.64
C ALA A 227 -2.25 -22.53 21.37
N PRO A 228 -3.01 -22.87 22.42
CA PRO A 228 -3.74 -21.86 23.19
C PRO A 228 -2.75 -20.97 23.96
N ALA A 229 -3.08 -19.68 24.06
CA ALA A 229 -2.36 -18.76 24.91
C ALA A 229 -2.55 -19.15 26.38
N VAL A 230 -1.46 -19.15 27.15
CA VAL A 230 -1.43 -19.46 28.59
C VAL A 230 -0.79 -18.30 29.34
N SER A 231 -1.15 -18.10 30.60
CA SER A 231 -0.60 -17.03 31.44
C SER A 231 0.58 -17.52 32.27
N HIS A 232 1.42 -16.59 32.72
CA HIS A 232 2.43 -16.88 33.74
C HIS A 232 1.80 -16.93 35.15
N ALA A 233 2.63 -17.20 36.17
CA ALA A 233 2.23 -17.08 37.56
C ALA A 233 1.73 -15.64 37.86
N PRO A 234 0.85 -15.46 38.86
CA PRO A 234 0.30 -14.15 39.19
C PRO A 234 1.40 -13.17 39.60
N ALA A 235 1.23 -11.90 39.25
CA ALA A 235 2.16 -10.83 39.62
C ALA A 235 2.33 -10.74 41.14
N ASN A 236 3.58 -10.64 41.60
CA ASN A 236 3.94 -10.39 42.98
C ASN A 236 4.97 -9.26 43.07
N LEU A 237 4.52 -8.05 43.39
CA LEU A 237 5.36 -6.85 43.51
C LEU A 237 6.45 -6.95 44.60
N GLY A 238 6.37 -7.94 45.50
CA GLY A 238 7.41 -8.24 46.47
C GLY A 238 8.54 -9.12 45.95
N MET A 239 8.42 -9.68 44.74
CA MET A 239 9.41 -10.54 44.10
C MET A 239 9.77 -10.04 42.70
N VAL A 240 11.05 -10.14 42.32
CA VAL A 240 11.48 -9.90 40.94
C VAL A 240 11.45 -11.24 40.21
N PRO A 241 10.69 -11.37 39.10
CA PRO A 241 10.65 -12.62 38.34
C PRO A 241 12.04 -12.94 37.75
N ARG A 242 12.44 -14.22 37.77
CA ARG A 242 13.80 -14.65 37.37
C ARG A 242 13.90 -15.23 35.96
N GLU A 243 12.83 -15.85 35.47
CA GLU A 243 12.78 -16.47 34.13
C GLU A 243 11.51 -16.04 33.41
N ILE A 244 11.65 -15.15 32.43
CA ILE A 244 10.54 -14.62 31.65
C ILE A 244 10.76 -14.97 30.18
N ARG A 245 9.73 -15.52 29.52
CA ARG A 245 9.76 -15.78 28.07
C ARG A 245 9.32 -14.53 27.31
N ILE A 246 10.28 -13.66 27.01
CA ILE A 246 10.03 -12.37 26.37
C ILE A 246 9.44 -12.52 24.97
N ASP A 247 8.34 -11.81 24.71
CA ASP A 247 7.83 -11.59 23.37
C ASP A 247 8.65 -10.50 22.65
N TRP A 248 9.45 -10.93 21.68
CA TRP A 248 10.31 -10.04 20.91
C TRP A 248 9.56 -9.07 19.99
N PHE A 249 8.28 -9.28 19.69
CA PHE A 249 7.53 -8.38 18.81
C PHE A 249 7.19 -7.05 19.49
N TYR A 250 6.77 -7.09 20.76
CA TYR A 250 6.39 -5.91 21.53
C TYR A 250 7.45 -5.46 22.53
N LEU A 251 8.26 -6.39 23.04
CA LEU A 251 9.07 -6.16 24.24
C LEU A 251 10.57 -6.06 23.96
N ASN A 252 10.97 -5.93 22.70
CA ASN A 252 12.37 -5.84 22.27
C ASN A 252 13.17 -4.70 22.94
N VAL A 253 12.52 -3.66 23.46
CA VAL A 253 13.17 -2.54 24.14
C VAL A 253 13.44 -2.82 25.63
N TYR A 254 12.64 -3.66 26.29
CA TYR A 254 12.74 -3.87 27.75
C TYR A 254 14.04 -4.53 28.20
N PRO A 255 14.60 -5.55 27.51
CA PRO A 255 15.90 -6.12 27.86
C PRO A 255 17.04 -5.10 27.91
N LEU A 256 16.93 -3.98 27.18
CA LEU A 256 17.94 -2.93 27.22
C LEU A 256 18.00 -2.23 28.58
N LEU A 257 16.92 -2.23 29.37
CA LEU A 257 16.90 -1.64 30.72
C LEU A 257 17.73 -2.44 31.73
N GLU A 258 18.04 -3.69 31.44
CA GLU A 258 18.91 -4.52 32.29
C GLU A 258 20.40 -4.14 32.14
N VAL A 259 20.75 -3.54 31.01
CA VAL A 259 22.14 -3.19 30.67
C VAL A 259 22.38 -1.68 30.59
N TRP A 260 21.36 -0.90 30.22
CA TRP A 260 21.45 0.55 29.98
C TRP A 260 20.52 1.34 30.90
N PRO A 261 20.93 2.54 31.35
CA PRO A 261 20.02 3.46 32.01
C PRO A 261 18.83 3.83 31.12
N ALA A 262 17.64 4.01 31.71
CA ALA A 262 16.41 4.36 31.01
C ALA A 262 16.55 5.59 30.09
N GLY A 263 17.36 6.59 30.47
CA GLY A 263 17.65 7.74 29.63
C GLY A 263 18.37 7.40 28.31
N GLN A 264 19.29 6.43 28.32
CA GLN A 264 19.97 5.97 27.10
C GLN A 264 19.03 5.19 26.19
N VAL A 265 18.13 4.38 26.76
CA VAL A 265 17.08 3.69 26.02
C VAL A 265 16.17 4.70 25.31
N TRP A 266 15.76 5.78 25.98
CA TRP A 266 15.03 6.88 25.35
C TRP A 266 15.79 7.56 24.23
N ILE A 267 17.09 7.85 24.43
CA ILE A 267 17.92 8.45 23.39
C ILE A 267 17.93 7.56 22.15
N LEU A 268 18.11 6.24 22.30
CA LEU A 268 18.08 5.29 21.18
C LEU A 268 16.71 5.32 20.48
N THR A 269 15.63 5.12 21.23
CA THR A 269 14.27 5.03 20.68
C THR A 269 13.83 6.34 20.00
N ILE A 270 14.11 7.50 20.61
CA ILE A 270 13.83 8.81 20.03
C ILE A 270 14.71 9.03 18.79
N SER A 271 16.00 8.68 18.84
CA SER A 271 16.90 8.86 17.69
C SER A 271 16.47 8.02 16.48
N VAL A 272 16.10 6.75 16.69
CA VAL A 272 15.56 5.88 15.62
C VAL A 272 14.26 6.44 15.07
N THR A 273 13.35 6.89 15.95
CA THR A 273 12.06 7.48 15.54
C THR A 273 12.26 8.76 14.74
N LEU A 274 13.12 9.67 15.21
CA LEU A 274 13.46 10.91 14.51
C LEU A 274 14.15 10.64 13.19
N LEU A 275 15.04 9.65 13.13
CA LEU A 275 15.67 9.23 11.88
C LEU A 275 14.62 8.77 10.87
N LEU A 276 13.69 7.90 11.26
CA LEU A 276 12.59 7.45 10.40
C LEU A 276 11.72 8.63 9.95
N MET A 277 11.39 9.55 10.86
CA MET A 277 10.59 10.74 10.55
C MET A 277 11.29 11.65 9.56
N ILE A 278 12.60 11.91 9.71
CA ILE A 278 13.36 12.86 8.89
C ILE A 278 13.86 12.23 7.57
N LEU A 279 13.85 10.89 7.48
CA LEU A 279 14.30 10.11 6.33
C LEU A 279 13.79 10.59 4.95
N PRO A 280 12.51 11.00 4.77
CA PRO A 280 12.02 11.51 3.49
C PRO A 280 12.78 12.75 2.99
N TRP A 281 13.30 13.56 3.91
CA TRP A 281 13.99 14.82 3.63
C TRP A 281 15.51 14.69 3.61
N LEU A 282 16.07 13.66 4.27
CA LEU A 282 17.51 13.35 4.18
C LEU A 282 17.93 12.86 2.80
N LEU A 283 17.04 12.11 2.14
CA LEU A 283 17.29 11.52 0.82
C LEU A 283 16.20 11.98 -0.16
N PRO A 284 16.09 13.29 -0.45
CA PRO A 284 14.96 13.81 -1.20
C PRO A 284 14.95 13.25 -2.62
N LYS A 285 13.78 12.83 -3.07
CA LYS A 285 13.52 12.48 -4.47
C LYS A 285 12.81 13.68 -5.10
N LYS A 286 13.37 14.25 -6.16
CA LYS A 286 12.65 15.24 -6.98
C LYS A 286 11.51 14.50 -7.66
N ASP A 287 10.28 14.88 -7.34
CA ASP A 287 9.14 14.47 -8.15
C ASP A 287 9.27 15.08 -9.55
N GLY A 288 8.77 14.38 -10.57
CA GLY A 288 8.68 14.95 -11.91
C GLY A 288 7.79 16.21 -11.95
N PRO A 289 7.83 16.99 -13.05
CA PRO A 289 6.94 18.13 -13.23
C PRO A 289 5.46 17.72 -13.04
N LYS A 290 4.69 18.60 -12.42
CA LYS A 290 3.28 18.36 -12.09
C LYS A 290 2.40 18.58 -13.33
N ALA A 291 1.20 17.99 -13.32
CA ALA A 291 0.25 18.16 -14.41
C ALA A 291 -0.12 19.64 -14.58
N VAL A 292 -0.19 20.10 -15.84
CA VAL A 292 -0.52 21.47 -16.21
C VAL A 292 -1.84 21.47 -16.98
N VAL A 293 -2.71 22.43 -16.68
CA VAL A 293 -4.01 22.60 -17.31
C VAL A 293 -3.90 23.72 -18.34
N ASP A 294 -4.34 23.44 -19.57
CA ASP A 294 -4.54 24.45 -20.61
C ASP A 294 -6.03 24.82 -20.65
N LEU A 295 -6.34 26.04 -20.22
CA LEU A 295 -7.71 26.53 -20.06
C LEU A 295 -8.43 26.74 -21.40
N ASP A 296 -7.72 26.88 -22.51
CA ASP A 296 -8.32 27.01 -23.84
C ASP A 296 -8.82 25.65 -24.35
N HIS A 297 -8.22 24.57 -23.87
CA HIS A 297 -8.51 23.19 -24.27
C HIS A 297 -9.23 22.38 -23.16
N CYS A 298 -9.39 22.95 -21.97
CA CYS A 298 -10.10 22.34 -20.85
C CYS A 298 -11.60 22.66 -20.91
N ASN A 299 -12.42 21.61 -20.89
CA ASN A 299 -13.88 21.72 -20.89
C ASN A 299 -14.53 21.50 -19.51
N GLY A 300 -13.74 21.34 -18.44
CA GLY A 300 -14.25 21.15 -17.09
C GLY A 300 -15.02 19.84 -16.85
N CYS A 301 -14.89 18.81 -17.72
CA CYS A 301 -15.73 17.61 -17.64
C CYS A 301 -15.50 16.69 -16.42
N GLY A 302 -14.44 16.89 -15.63
CA GLY A 302 -14.20 16.17 -14.38
C GLY A 302 -13.60 14.75 -14.49
N LEU A 303 -13.40 14.18 -15.68
CA LEU A 303 -12.83 12.83 -15.79
C LEU A 303 -11.43 12.69 -15.15
N CYS A 304 -10.60 13.73 -15.26
CA CYS A 304 -9.29 13.74 -14.62
C CYS A 304 -9.38 13.85 -13.09
N PHE A 305 -10.45 14.46 -12.56
CA PHE A 305 -10.76 14.49 -11.13
C PHE A 305 -11.10 13.07 -10.64
N ASP A 306 -12.04 12.39 -11.31
CA ASP A 306 -12.48 11.03 -10.95
C ASP A 306 -11.35 9.98 -11.04
N ASP A 307 -10.39 10.20 -11.94
CA ASP A 307 -9.27 9.29 -12.17
C ASP A 307 -8.07 9.56 -11.26
N CYS A 308 -8.04 10.69 -10.54
CA CYS A 308 -6.90 11.08 -9.71
C CYS A 308 -6.72 10.15 -8.50
N PRO A 309 -5.61 9.40 -8.37
CA PRO A 309 -5.35 8.53 -7.22
C PRO A 309 -4.99 9.27 -5.93
N PHE A 310 -4.80 10.59 -5.96
CA PHE A 310 -4.22 11.37 -4.85
C PHE A 310 -5.05 12.61 -4.48
N ASP A 311 -6.28 12.72 -4.99
CA ASP A 311 -7.16 13.90 -4.81
C ASP A 311 -6.43 15.23 -5.08
N ALA A 312 -5.54 15.22 -6.06
CA ALA A 312 -4.72 16.37 -6.44
C ALA A 312 -5.42 17.31 -7.41
N ILE A 313 -6.63 16.97 -7.84
CA ILE A 313 -7.38 17.67 -8.86
C ILE A 313 -8.70 18.14 -8.22
N SER A 314 -9.20 19.30 -8.61
CA SER A 314 -10.52 19.80 -8.23
C SER A 314 -11.20 20.44 -9.43
N VAL A 315 -12.53 20.35 -9.50
CA VAL A 315 -13.35 21.05 -10.49
C VAL A 315 -13.94 22.30 -9.83
N GLN A 316 -13.77 23.45 -10.46
CA GLN A 316 -14.28 24.74 -9.96
C GLN A 316 -14.95 25.53 -11.06
N ALA A 317 -15.83 26.46 -10.69
CA ALA A 317 -16.47 27.37 -11.64
C ALA A 317 -15.43 28.35 -12.21
N ARG A 318 -15.50 28.62 -13.50
CA ARG A 318 -14.62 29.59 -14.17
C ARG A 318 -15.07 31.02 -13.86
N THR A 319 -14.10 31.90 -13.69
CA THR A 319 -14.32 33.34 -13.48
C THR A 319 -13.86 34.20 -14.66
N ASP A 320 -13.34 33.58 -15.73
CA ASP A 320 -12.71 34.24 -16.87
C ASP A 320 -13.61 34.39 -18.10
N GLY A 321 -14.88 33.98 -18.01
CA GLY A 321 -15.88 34.15 -19.08
C GLY A 321 -15.63 33.32 -20.33
N ALA A 322 -14.80 32.27 -20.24
CA ALA A 322 -14.51 31.39 -21.36
C ALA A 322 -15.71 30.49 -21.74
N ARG A 323 -15.54 29.71 -22.82
CA ARG A 323 -16.59 28.89 -23.42
C ARG A 323 -17.26 27.89 -22.47
N TYR A 324 -16.54 27.39 -21.47
CA TYR A 324 -17.03 26.37 -20.54
C TYR A 324 -17.23 26.97 -19.16
N GLU A 325 -18.25 26.54 -18.43
CA GLU A 325 -18.58 27.10 -17.10
C GLU A 325 -17.63 26.62 -16.00
N HIS A 326 -16.94 25.50 -16.22
CA HIS A 326 -16.09 24.84 -15.24
C HIS A 326 -14.67 24.68 -15.76
N GLU A 327 -13.71 24.71 -14.84
CA GLU A 327 -12.30 24.39 -15.08
C GLU A 327 -11.80 23.37 -14.06
N VAL A 328 -10.66 22.80 -14.39
CA VAL A 328 -9.95 21.87 -13.53
C VAL A 328 -8.72 22.57 -12.98
N VAL A 329 -8.47 22.43 -11.68
CA VAL A 329 -7.28 22.95 -11.01
C VAL A 329 -6.49 21.79 -10.42
N VAL A 330 -5.17 21.84 -10.58
CA VAL A 330 -4.25 20.86 -10.02
C VAL A 330 -3.56 21.45 -8.79
N ASN A 331 -3.65 20.77 -7.65
CA ASN A 331 -2.86 21.07 -6.46
C ASN A 331 -1.47 20.43 -6.59
N PRO A 332 -0.38 21.22 -6.77
CA PRO A 332 0.96 20.67 -7.00
C PRO A 332 1.50 19.88 -5.81
N SER A 333 1.03 20.15 -4.59
CA SER A 333 1.50 19.49 -3.36
C SER A 333 1.00 18.05 -3.20
N LEU A 334 -0.12 17.72 -3.85
CA LEU A 334 -0.72 16.38 -3.86
C LEU A 334 -0.41 15.60 -5.14
N CYS A 335 -0.08 16.30 -6.23
CA CYS A 335 0.13 15.69 -7.54
C CYS A 335 1.34 14.76 -7.54
N GLY A 336 1.12 13.46 -7.74
CA GLY A 336 2.18 12.46 -7.86
C GLY A 336 2.92 12.45 -9.21
N ALA A 337 2.59 13.37 -10.13
CA ALA A 337 3.16 13.46 -11.48
C ALA A 337 3.01 12.17 -12.32
N CYS A 338 1.92 11.42 -12.12
CA CYS A 338 1.71 10.11 -12.76
C CYS A 338 1.14 10.15 -14.19
N GLY A 339 0.59 11.28 -14.65
CA GLY A 339 0.01 11.41 -15.99
C GLY A 339 -1.35 10.73 -16.23
N ILE A 340 -1.94 10.05 -15.23
CA ILE A 340 -3.26 9.40 -15.38
C ILE A 340 -4.35 10.36 -15.88
N CYS A 341 -4.28 11.63 -15.44
CA CYS A 341 -5.17 12.70 -15.86
C CYS A 341 -5.05 13.02 -17.36
N ALA A 342 -3.83 12.99 -17.92
CA ALA A 342 -3.60 13.20 -19.35
C ALA A 342 -4.23 12.08 -20.18
N GLY A 343 -4.15 10.83 -19.70
CA GLY A 343 -4.81 9.68 -20.32
C GLY A 343 -6.33 9.70 -20.24
N SER A 344 -6.90 10.39 -19.23
CA SER A 344 -8.35 10.56 -19.06
C SER A 344 -8.95 11.72 -19.85
N CYS A 345 -8.11 12.66 -20.30
CA CYS A 345 -8.58 13.90 -20.92
C CYS A 345 -9.20 13.62 -22.31
N PRO A 346 -10.45 14.02 -22.57
CA PRO A 346 -11.07 13.83 -23.88
C PRO A 346 -10.33 14.57 -25.02
N ALA A 347 -9.59 15.64 -24.69
CA ALA A 347 -8.79 16.39 -25.65
C ALA A 347 -7.51 15.64 -26.08
N SER A 348 -7.11 14.58 -25.36
CA SER A 348 -5.95 13.72 -25.67
C SER A 348 -6.15 12.79 -26.87
N ASN A 349 -7.23 12.99 -27.64
CA ASN A 349 -7.49 12.22 -28.84
C ASN A 349 -6.50 12.61 -29.96
N PRO A 350 -5.57 11.72 -30.37
CA PRO A 350 -4.55 12.02 -31.37
C PRO A 350 -5.11 12.34 -32.77
N PHE A 351 -6.36 11.94 -33.06
CA PHE A 351 -7.05 12.20 -34.31
C PHE A 351 -7.64 13.62 -34.42
N ARG A 352 -7.65 14.41 -33.34
CA ARG A 352 -8.24 15.76 -33.32
C ARG A 352 -7.47 16.76 -34.18
N THR A 353 -6.14 16.62 -34.26
CA THR A 353 -5.27 17.52 -35.02
C THR A 353 -4.28 16.73 -35.88
N PRO A 354 -4.69 16.14 -37.02
CA PRO A 354 -3.85 15.19 -37.77
C PRO A 354 -2.54 15.77 -38.33
N ARG A 355 -2.48 17.09 -38.55
CA ARG A 355 -1.36 17.80 -39.23
C ARG A 355 -0.74 18.93 -38.40
N GLY A 356 -1.07 19.02 -37.10
CA GLY A 356 -0.57 20.07 -36.21
C GLY A 356 -0.38 19.56 -34.78
N GLU A 357 0.22 20.38 -33.93
CA GLU A 357 0.46 20.08 -32.50
C GLU A 357 -0.87 19.73 -31.79
N LEU A 358 -0.89 18.60 -31.09
CA LEU A 358 -2.04 18.20 -30.27
C LEU A 358 -1.98 18.92 -28.92
N LYS A 359 -2.87 19.89 -28.72
CA LYS A 359 -3.07 20.54 -27.42
C LYS A 359 -4.20 19.87 -26.65
N THR A 360 -3.89 19.46 -25.43
CA THR A 360 -4.82 18.78 -24.51
C THR A 360 -5.25 19.74 -23.39
N GLY A 361 -6.36 19.45 -22.72
CA GLY A 361 -6.84 20.30 -21.61
C GLY A 361 -6.04 20.12 -20.32
N ILE A 362 -5.40 18.97 -20.14
CA ILE A 362 -4.49 18.69 -19.02
C ILE A 362 -3.42 17.70 -19.47
N ASP A 363 -2.16 18.02 -19.23
CA ASP A 363 -1.02 17.20 -19.67
C ASP A 363 0.15 17.18 -18.70
N MET A 364 1.15 16.35 -18.98
CA MET A 364 2.42 16.28 -18.25
C MET A 364 3.53 17.00 -19.02
N PRO A 365 4.19 18.03 -18.44
CA PRO A 365 5.23 18.78 -19.14
C PRO A 365 6.42 17.95 -19.64
N GLN A 366 6.74 16.86 -18.94
CA GLN A 366 7.87 15.98 -19.24
C GLN A 366 7.59 14.97 -20.35
N LEU A 367 6.32 14.70 -20.67
CA LEU A 367 5.93 13.78 -21.74
C LEU A 367 4.51 14.13 -22.22
N PRO A 368 4.31 15.24 -22.95
CA PRO A 368 2.98 15.60 -23.44
C PRO A 368 2.37 14.49 -24.32
N VAL A 369 1.03 14.43 -24.43
CA VAL A 369 0.36 13.45 -25.30
C VAL A 369 0.77 13.60 -26.76
N ASP A 370 1.04 14.83 -27.21
CA ASP A 370 1.55 15.08 -28.56
C ASP A 370 2.91 14.42 -28.80
N GLU A 371 3.79 14.48 -27.80
CA GLU A 371 5.11 13.85 -27.86
C GLU A 371 4.98 12.33 -27.89
N MET A 372 4.09 11.74 -27.09
CA MET A 372 3.80 10.29 -27.18
C MET A 372 3.29 9.91 -28.57
N ARG A 373 2.44 10.75 -29.19
CA ARG A 373 1.94 10.56 -30.55
C ARG A 373 3.05 10.62 -31.60
N ARG A 374 3.99 11.57 -31.47
CA ARG A 374 5.15 11.72 -32.34
C ARG A 374 6.08 10.51 -32.23
N LEU A 375 6.46 10.15 -31.00
CA LEU A 375 7.29 8.96 -30.72
C LEU A 375 6.66 7.69 -31.29
N THR A 376 5.36 7.50 -31.09
CA THR A 376 4.64 6.34 -31.65
C THR A 376 4.82 6.25 -33.17
N ARG A 377 4.64 7.37 -33.89
CA ARG A 377 4.81 7.40 -35.35
C ARG A 377 6.26 7.09 -35.74
N GLU A 378 7.22 7.80 -35.14
CA GLU A 378 8.65 7.65 -35.45
C GLU A 378 9.14 6.22 -35.19
N THR A 379 8.64 5.57 -34.12
CA THR A 379 8.96 4.18 -33.81
C THR A 379 8.40 3.21 -34.86
N ILE A 380 7.16 3.38 -35.32
CA ILE A 380 6.56 2.52 -36.37
C ILE A 380 7.30 2.68 -37.70
N ASP A 381 7.64 3.91 -38.05
CA ASP A 381 8.32 4.26 -39.30
C ASP A 381 9.76 3.71 -39.31
N ALA A 382 10.42 3.64 -38.16
CA ALA A 382 11.77 3.09 -38.02
C ALA A 382 11.83 1.54 -38.04
N MET A 383 10.68 0.87 -37.89
CA MET A 383 10.61 -0.60 -37.89
C MET A 383 10.45 -1.15 -39.31
N ASN A 384 11.30 -2.13 -39.65
CA ASN A 384 11.37 -2.73 -40.99
C ASN A 384 10.90 -4.21 -41.03
N GLY A 385 10.35 -4.73 -39.93
CA GLY A 385 9.85 -6.11 -39.86
C GLY A 385 8.46 -6.29 -40.49
N ASP A 386 8.18 -7.52 -40.94
CA ASP A 386 6.86 -7.96 -41.47
C ASP A 386 5.76 -7.94 -40.39
N LEU A 387 6.16 -7.93 -39.12
CA LEU A 387 5.30 -7.76 -37.96
C LEU A 387 5.80 -6.57 -37.13
N LYS A 388 4.88 -5.70 -36.73
CA LYS A 388 5.18 -4.49 -35.97
C LYS A 388 4.45 -4.44 -34.64
N ILE A 389 5.17 -4.69 -33.54
CA ILE A 389 4.63 -4.65 -32.18
C ILE A 389 5.18 -3.44 -31.42
N ILE A 390 4.30 -2.61 -30.87
CA ILE A 390 4.67 -1.55 -29.93
C ILE A 390 4.40 -1.98 -28.51
N VAL A 391 5.39 -1.80 -27.63
CA VAL A 391 5.26 -2.05 -26.19
C VAL A 391 5.29 -0.73 -25.42
N PHE A 392 4.15 -0.26 -24.94
CA PHE A 392 4.09 0.90 -24.04
C PHE A 392 4.37 0.46 -22.60
N GLY A 393 5.41 1.01 -21.95
CA GLY A 393 5.84 0.54 -20.62
C GLY A 393 5.88 1.58 -19.53
N CYS A 394 5.35 1.26 -18.35
CA CYS A 394 5.54 2.09 -17.16
C CYS A 394 7.00 2.08 -16.68
N GLU A 395 7.57 3.26 -16.41
CA GLU A 395 8.95 3.40 -15.90
C GLU A 395 9.23 2.71 -14.55
N HIS A 396 8.18 2.35 -13.80
CA HIS A 396 8.29 1.66 -12.52
C HIS A 396 8.06 0.15 -12.62
N GLY A 397 7.71 -0.36 -13.81
CA GLY A 397 7.61 -1.79 -14.13
C GLY A 397 8.92 -2.33 -14.69
N LEU A 398 8.82 -3.12 -15.77
CA LEU A 398 9.96 -3.58 -16.56
C LEU A 398 10.50 -2.44 -17.46
N ASN A 399 11.82 -2.33 -17.61
CA ASN A 399 12.41 -1.50 -18.64
C ASN A 399 12.12 -2.07 -20.04
N VAL A 400 11.20 -1.44 -20.77
CA VAL A 400 10.74 -1.89 -22.09
C VAL A 400 11.79 -1.84 -23.19
N GLU A 401 12.81 -0.99 -23.06
CA GLU A 401 13.94 -0.95 -24.01
C GLU A 401 14.69 -2.29 -24.04
N ARG A 402 14.54 -3.13 -23.01
CA ARG A 402 15.12 -4.48 -22.96
C ARG A 402 14.32 -5.53 -23.74
N LEU A 403 13.15 -5.16 -24.26
CA LEU A 403 12.29 -5.98 -25.11
C LEU A 403 12.48 -5.65 -26.60
N ASP A 404 13.34 -4.68 -26.90
CA ASP A 404 13.58 -4.22 -28.26
C ASP A 404 14.18 -5.32 -29.14
N SER A 405 13.52 -5.61 -30.24
CA SER A 405 13.91 -6.56 -31.29
C SER A 405 13.62 -5.96 -32.67
N ASP A 406 13.79 -6.73 -33.76
CA ASP A 406 13.54 -6.23 -35.12
C ASP A 406 12.05 -5.94 -35.38
N ASP A 407 11.16 -6.67 -34.72
CA ASP A 407 9.71 -6.60 -34.84
C ASP A 407 9.02 -5.87 -33.67
N THR A 408 9.74 -5.64 -32.57
CA THR A 408 9.20 -5.08 -31.33
C THR A 408 10.00 -3.88 -30.85
N ARG A 409 9.30 -2.78 -30.51
CA ARG A 409 9.94 -1.59 -29.91
C ARG A 409 9.17 -1.09 -28.68
N GLY A 410 9.92 -0.79 -27.63
CA GLY A 410 9.44 -0.25 -26.38
C GLY A 410 9.33 1.27 -26.38
N ILE A 411 8.19 1.81 -25.95
CA ILE A 411 8.01 3.24 -25.66
C ILE A 411 7.82 3.40 -24.15
N LYS A 412 8.76 4.11 -23.52
CA LYS A 412 8.72 4.38 -22.09
C LYS A 412 7.67 5.45 -21.76
N LEU A 413 6.81 5.13 -20.80
CA LEU A 413 5.80 6.00 -20.20
C LEU A 413 6.13 6.28 -18.73
N ILE A 414 5.64 7.40 -18.21
CA ILE A 414 5.66 7.67 -16.76
C ILE A 414 4.80 6.63 -16.01
N CYS A 415 3.63 6.34 -16.56
CA CYS A 415 2.68 5.39 -16.00
C CYS A 415 1.87 4.79 -17.14
N SER A 416 1.51 3.51 -17.03
CA SER A 416 0.57 2.86 -17.95
C SER A 416 -0.78 3.60 -18.01
N GLY A 417 -1.23 4.18 -16.90
CA GLY A 417 -2.47 4.95 -16.79
C GLY A 417 -2.48 6.28 -17.55
N MET A 418 -1.32 6.77 -17.96
CA MET A 418 -1.20 7.97 -18.78
C MET A 418 -1.58 7.72 -20.25
N LEU A 419 -1.51 6.48 -20.71
CA LEU A 419 -1.80 6.10 -22.09
C LEU A 419 -3.29 6.33 -22.40
N PRO A 420 -3.64 7.28 -23.30
CA PRO A 420 -5.01 7.42 -23.76
C PRO A 420 -5.37 6.19 -24.63
N PRO A 421 -6.55 5.58 -24.47
CA PRO A 421 -6.95 4.44 -25.32
C PRO A 421 -6.95 4.76 -26.82
N THR A 422 -7.31 5.99 -27.17
CA THR A 422 -7.26 6.47 -28.56
C THR A 422 -5.84 6.52 -29.13
N LEU A 423 -4.80 6.56 -28.30
CA LEU A 423 -3.41 6.48 -28.77
C LEU A 423 -3.02 5.05 -29.18
N VAL A 424 -3.62 4.04 -28.54
CA VAL A 424 -3.49 2.63 -28.96
C VAL A 424 -4.14 2.42 -30.31
N GLU A 425 -5.36 2.93 -30.50
CA GLU A 425 -6.05 2.92 -31.80
C GLU A 425 -5.24 3.63 -32.89
N TYR A 426 -4.62 4.75 -32.52
CA TYR A 426 -3.76 5.50 -33.41
C TYR A 426 -2.53 4.70 -33.83
N ALA A 427 -1.85 4.02 -32.91
CA ALA A 427 -0.70 3.16 -33.22
C ALA A 427 -1.07 2.07 -34.23
N LEU A 428 -2.19 1.36 -34.00
CA LEU A 428 -2.69 0.35 -34.93
C LEU A 428 -2.97 0.96 -36.32
N LYS A 429 -3.62 2.13 -36.37
CA LYS A 429 -3.91 2.82 -37.63
C LYS A 429 -2.68 3.37 -38.36
N GLN A 430 -1.58 3.61 -37.65
CA GLN A 430 -0.31 4.04 -38.27
C GLN A 430 0.52 2.85 -38.79
N GLY A 431 0.07 1.60 -38.60
CA GLY A 431 0.73 0.42 -39.15
C GLY A 431 1.38 -0.50 -38.11
N ALA A 432 1.05 -0.37 -36.83
CA ALA A 432 1.37 -1.41 -35.85
C ALA A 432 0.40 -2.58 -36.00
N ASP A 433 0.91 -3.81 -36.09
CA ASP A 433 0.09 -5.03 -36.09
C ASP A 433 -0.49 -5.34 -34.72
N GLY A 434 0.21 -4.96 -33.66
CA GLY A 434 -0.23 -5.16 -32.29
C GLY A 434 0.36 -4.17 -31.30
N VAL A 435 -0.37 -3.95 -30.22
CA VAL A 435 0.05 -3.07 -29.13
C VAL A 435 0.01 -3.83 -27.81
N MET A 436 1.16 -3.91 -27.15
CA MET A 436 1.28 -4.42 -25.80
C MET A 436 1.45 -3.25 -24.83
N VAL A 437 0.79 -3.31 -23.67
CA VAL A 437 0.95 -2.33 -22.60
C VAL A 437 1.47 -3.05 -21.36
N THR A 438 2.68 -2.71 -20.95
CA THR A 438 3.29 -3.23 -19.72
C THR A 438 3.23 -2.24 -18.56
N GLY A 439 2.73 -2.74 -17.43
CA GLY A 439 2.58 -1.99 -16.19
C GLY A 439 3.46 -2.53 -15.07
N CYS A 440 3.29 -1.98 -13.86
CA CYS A 440 3.82 -2.63 -12.66
C CYS A 440 3.19 -4.03 -12.47
N ARG A 441 3.71 -4.84 -11.54
CA ARG A 441 3.02 -6.07 -11.10
C ARG A 441 1.57 -5.79 -10.67
N HIS A 442 0.73 -6.81 -10.84
CA HIS A 442 -0.65 -6.76 -10.37
C HIS A 442 -0.71 -6.45 -8.87
N ASN A 443 -1.63 -5.60 -8.43
CA ASN A 443 -1.79 -5.12 -7.04
C ASN A 443 -0.60 -4.39 -6.37
N ASP A 444 0.55 -4.21 -7.04
CA ASP A 444 1.66 -3.38 -6.52
C ASP A 444 1.97 -2.15 -7.40
N CYS A 445 0.93 -1.55 -8.01
CA CYS A 445 1.12 -0.38 -8.86
C CYS A 445 1.72 0.81 -8.10
N TYR A 446 2.83 1.36 -8.60
CA TYR A 446 3.54 2.46 -7.95
C TYR A 446 2.65 3.70 -7.72
N PHE A 447 1.78 4.02 -8.68
CA PHE A 447 0.80 5.12 -8.61
C PHE A 447 -0.62 4.63 -8.27
N ARG A 448 -0.75 3.46 -7.63
CA ARG A 448 -1.99 2.81 -7.16
C ARG A 448 -2.90 2.29 -8.27
N PHE A 449 -3.37 3.17 -9.17
CA PHE A 449 -4.43 2.82 -10.10
C PHE A 449 -4.03 2.78 -11.58
N GLY A 450 -2.78 3.12 -11.93
CA GLY A 450 -2.33 3.18 -13.33
C GLY A 450 -2.75 1.97 -14.16
N ASN A 451 -2.31 0.77 -13.75
CA ASN A 451 -2.66 -0.47 -14.43
C ASN A 451 -4.17 -0.75 -14.45
N ARG A 452 -4.84 -0.52 -13.32
CA ARG A 452 -6.27 -0.81 -13.15
C ARG A 452 -7.10 0.08 -14.07
N TRP A 453 -6.81 1.37 -14.13
CA TRP A 453 -7.54 2.32 -14.96
C TRP A 453 -7.28 2.06 -16.45
N THR A 454 -6.05 1.77 -16.86
CA THR A 454 -5.76 1.37 -18.24
C THR A 454 -6.59 0.15 -18.64
N ARG A 455 -6.59 -0.90 -17.80
CA ARG A 455 -7.36 -2.12 -18.03
C ARG A 455 -8.86 -1.84 -18.16
N MET A 456 -9.45 -1.15 -17.18
CA MET A 456 -10.88 -0.81 -17.21
C MET A 456 -11.26 0.05 -18.41
N ARG A 457 -10.37 0.94 -18.88
CA ARG A 457 -10.59 1.72 -20.12
C ARG A 457 -10.55 0.85 -21.38
N PHE A 458 -9.69 -0.17 -21.42
CA PHE A 458 -9.63 -1.12 -22.53
C PHE A 458 -10.84 -2.07 -22.54
N ASP A 459 -11.28 -2.52 -21.36
CA ASP A 459 -12.43 -3.40 -21.21
C ASP A 459 -13.75 -2.67 -21.51
N GLY A 460 -13.76 -1.33 -21.39
CA GLY A 460 -14.93 -0.48 -21.61
C GLY A 460 -15.72 -0.16 -20.34
N GLU A 461 -15.20 -0.55 -19.18
CA GLU A 461 -15.77 -0.27 -17.85
C GLU A 461 -15.52 1.17 -17.39
N ARG A 462 -14.55 1.88 -17.99
CA ARG A 462 -14.17 3.25 -17.62
C ARG A 462 -13.97 4.13 -18.85
N LYS A 463 -14.36 5.41 -18.75
CA LYS A 463 -14.12 6.43 -19.79
C LYS A 463 -12.75 7.11 -19.60
N PRO A 464 -12.12 7.62 -20.67
CA PRO A 464 -12.42 7.31 -22.07
C PRO A 464 -12.17 5.83 -22.32
N SER A 465 -13.04 5.17 -23.09
CA SER A 465 -12.88 3.77 -23.46
C SER A 465 -12.34 3.65 -24.89
N LEU A 466 -11.82 2.47 -25.23
CA LEU A 466 -11.56 2.12 -26.63
C LEU A 466 -12.87 2.25 -27.45
N ARG A 467 -12.81 3.00 -28.55
CA ARG A 467 -13.93 3.22 -29.48
C ARG A 467 -14.09 1.98 -30.40
N GLY A 468 -15.29 1.80 -30.94
CA GLY A 468 -15.82 0.55 -31.52
C GLY A 468 -14.89 -0.32 -32.39
N ARG A 469 -15.12 -1.65 -32.39
CA ARG A 469 -14.47 -2.72 -33.20
C ARG A 469 -12.95 -2.69 -33.37
N ALA A 470 -12.22 -1.76 -32.75
CA ALA A 470 -10.77 -1.84 -32.64
C ALA A 470 -10.43 -3.19 -32.03
N GLU A 471 -9.65 -3.95 -32.78
CA GLU A 471 -9.38 -5.37 -32.57
C GLU A 471 -8.77 -5.57 -31.20
N ARG A 472 -9.61 -5.85 -30.19
CA ARG A 472 -9.15 -6.12 -28.82
C ARG A 472 -8.14 -7.27 -28.80
N ASP A 473 -8.26 -8.16 -29.78
CA ASP A 473 -7.34 -9.27 -30.05
C ASP A 473 -5.91 -8.80 -30.42
N ARG A 474 -5.76 -7.58 -30.96
CA ARG A 474 -4.47 -6.92 -31.24
C ARG A 474 -3.96 -6.06 -30.08
N ILE A 475 -4.59 -6.10 -28.91
CA ILE A 475 -4.18 -5.33 -27.74
C ILE A 475 -3.95 -6.29 -26.57
N ARG A 476 -2.75 -6.26 -26.00
CA ARG A 476 -2.41 -7.08 -24.84
C ARG A 476 -1.93 -6.22 -23.68
N MET A 477 -2.30 -6.58 -22.45
CA MET A 477 -1.82 -5.90 -21.25
C MET A 477 -1.24 -6.89 -20.25
N HIS A 478 0.01 -6.69 -19.88
CA HIS A 478 0.73 -7.55 -18.94
C HIS A 478 1.34 -6.70 -17.82
N GLY A 479 1.24 -7.15 -16.56
CA GLY A 479 1.79 -6.42 -15.42
C GLY A 479 2.98 -7.15 -14.82
N ALA A 480 4.17 -6.58 -14.88
CA ALA A 480 5.39 -7.26 -14.44
C ALA A 480 6.44 -6.29 -13.87
N ALA A 481 7.39 -6.87 -13.16
CA ALA A 481 8.58 -6.18 -12.69
C ALA A 481 9.84 -6.75 -13.37
N GLU A 482 10.99 -6.13 -13.12
CA GLU A 482 12.28 -6.55 -13.68
C GLU A 482 12.64 -8.04 -13.50
N PRO A 483 12.29 -8.72 -12.38
CA PRO A 483 12.52 -10.16 -12.27
C PRO A 483 11.64 -11.03 -13.18
N ASP A 484 10.50 -10.52 -13.65
CA ASP A 484 9.51 -11.27 -14.44
C ASP A 484 9.72 -11.06 -15.95
N LYS A 485 10.93 -10.67 -16.37
CA LYS A 485 11.22 -10.44 -17.81
C LYS A 485 10.90 -11.68 -18.64
N HIS A 486 11.22 -12.86 -18.11
CA HIS A 486 10.99 -14.13 -18.80
C HIS A 486 9.51 -14.33 -19.14
N ASP A 487 8.61 -14.08 -18.17
CA ASP A 487 7.16 -14.19 -18.35
C ASP A 487 6.64 -13.21 -19.42
N ILE A 488 7.22 -12.01 -19.51
CA ILE A 488 6.90 -11.05 -20.60
C ILE A 488 7.42 -11.53 -21.94
N ASP A 489 8.66 -12.04 -22.01
CA ASP A 489 9.21 -12.53 -23.28
C ASP A 489 8.34 -13.67 -23.84
N GLU A 490 7.90 -14.59 -22.97
CA GLU A 490 6.96 -15.68 -23.34
C GLU A 490 5.60 -15.14 -23.80
N ASP A 491 5.00 -14.19 -23.08
CA ASP A 491 3.72 -13.59 -23.47
C ASP A 491 3.84 -12.79 -24.78
N LEU A 492 4.99 -12.16 -25.02
CA LEU A 492 5.28 -11.46 -26.27
C LEU A 492 5.41 -12.44 -27.44
N ASP A 493 6.08 -13.58 -27.24
CA ASP A 493 6.17 -14.65 -28.25
C ASP A 493 4.80 -15.25 -28.59
N ASP A 494 3.95 -15.46 -27.59
CA ASP A 494 2.58 -15.92 -27.81
C ASP A 494 1.72 -14.85 -28.48
N PHE A 495 1.95 -13.58 -28.16
CA PHE A 495 1.29 -12.48 -28.84
C PHE A 495 1.71 -12.37 -30.31
N ARG A 496 2.99 -12.57 -30.64
CA ARG A 496 3.48 -12.63 -32.03
C ARG A 496 2.75 -13.71 -32.84
N LYS A 497 2.67 -14.94 -32.31
CA LYS A 497 1.95 -16.05 -32.96
C LYS A 497 0.47 -15.71 -33.20
N HIS A 498 -0.16 -15.07 -32.20
CA HIS A 498 -1.54 -14.65 -32.29
C HIS A 498 -1.76 -13.62 -33.40
N LEU A 499 -0.92 -12.58 -33.48
CA LEU A 499 -1.01 -11.54 -34.50
C LEU A 499 -0.80 -12.09 -35.92
N LEU A 500 0.17 -13.00 -36.11
CA LEU A 500 0.39 -13.66 -37.40
C LEU A 500 -0.86 -14.43 -37.85
N THR A 501 -1.53 -15.10 -36.92
CA THR A 501 -2.79 -15.81 -37.21
C THR A 501 -3.92 -14.85 -37.59
N LEU A 502 -3.99 -13.67 -36.96
CA LEU A 502 -4.98 -12.64 -37.31
C LEU A 502 -4.71 -12.03 -38.68
N ASN A 503 -3.45 -11.75 -39.00
CA ASN A 503 -3.04 -11.21 -40.31
C ASN A 503 -3.39 -12.19 -41.44
N GLN A 504 -3.08 -13.48 -41.27
CA GLN A 504 -3.45 -14.52 -42.25
C GLN A 504 -4.96 -14.62 -42.47
N LYS A 505 -5.77 -14.50 -41.41
CA LYS A 505 -7.23 -14.49 -41.52
C LYS A 505 -7.75 -13.25 -42.25
N ALA A 506 -7.18 -12.08 -41.97
CA ALA A 506 -7.56 -10.84 -42.63
C ALA A 506 -7.22 -10.88 -44.13
N GLU A 507 -6.06 -11.42 -44.49
CA GLU A 507 -5.67 -11.64 -45.89
C GLU A 507 -6.59 -12.64 -46.59
N ALA A 508 -6.93 -13.76 -45.95
CA ALA A 508 -7.85 -14.76 -46.53
C ALA A 508 -9.25 -14.18 -46.79
N VAL A 509 -9.78 -13.35 -45.88
CA VAL A 509 -11.08 -12.67 -46.07
C VAL A 509 -11.01 -11.65 -47.19
N ALA A 510 -9.91 -10.89 -47.30
CA ALA A 510 -9.74 -9.91 -48.38
C ALA A 510 -9.73 -10.58 -49.76
N VAL A 511 -9.08 -11.74 -49.88
CA VAL A 511 -9.01 -12.54 -51.13
C VAL A 511 -10.36 -13.16 -51.51
N GLU A 512 -11.24 -13.47 -50.56
CA GLU A 512 -12.60 -13.97 -50.85
C GLU A 512 -13.61 -12.85 -51.24
N THR A 513 -13.26 -11.59 -50.98
CA THR A 513 -14.13 -10.42 -51.25
C THR A 513 -13.80 -9.63 -52.52
N ASP A 514 -12.65 -9.93 -53.14
CA ASP A 514 -12.27 -9.49 -54.50
C ASP A 514 -12.67 -10.54 -55.54
#